data_AF-A0A7S1KXJ6-F1
#
_entry.id   AF-A0A7S1KXJ6-F1
#
_cell.length_a   1.000
_cell.length_b   1.000
_cell.length_c   1.000
_cell.angle_alpha   90.00
_cell.angle_beta   90.00
_cell.angle_gamma   90.00
#
_symmetry.space_group_name_H-M   'P 1'
#
loop_
_entity.id
_entity.type
_entity.pdbx_description
1 polymer ?
#
loop_
_entity_poly.entity_id
_entity_poly.type
_entity_poly.pdbx_seq_one_letter_code
_entity_poly.pdbx_strand_id
1 'polypeptide(L)'
;DVGTLPFPYGSHDWRWALTAILREFRHEVRWLVQVCFSRALAMHLLKVEDLAVPPPSILAAHVGIDKDQRLGQLQEWWLGESQEARHVDVIFVLCVFIYCLITILWAAYWLVTRKAPSSSTWLYMPLVGVSWGMTSIAMHVLNKAVVERTQAPATIASVQMAIAVAIILPLSSYDLLQVKPRQLMIWLIVPLIFGGAVCMSSFTYKYISLSLYAIVRNLAPLLVMPMEGLLMGREKAPTITPMVCMALVANVTGALLYVESIHGLAWTGIIFAVVNMLLAVLDRFIQRRLLTTECKDIPTKVCTLINNAVGILPSLIVCLASHELATAREHHAAWLHFHNIFLILGSGVAGLAICYLGFECQRMVSVTSFYVMQNVSRVFLIVVGVVLFGDPLHGSAPILGLVLSLCGSGLYGHIQMRSQAGGLPDAKPGGKHPEKHQQLDGTDNTPKPADGEADGKPGGAAEDGSPPGGGPPR
;
A
#
# COMPACT_ATOMS: atom_id res chain seq x y z
N ASP A 1 47.47 -2.70 -31.56
CA ASP A 1 48.03 -2.41 -30.23
C ASP A 1 47.13 -1.49 -29.44
N VAL A 2 47.20 -1.65 -28.12
CA VAL A 2 46.32 -1.11 -27.06
C VAL A 2 44.95 -1.80 -27.04
N GLY A 3 44.64 -2.75 -26.16
CA GLY A 3 45.23 -3.14 -24.88
C GLY A 3 44.09 -3.68 -24.02
N THR A 4 43.90 -4.99 -24.08
CA THR A 4 42.96 -5.75 -23.24
C THR A 4 43.35 -5.60 -21.77
N LEU A 5 42.55 -4.85 -21.00
CA LEU A 5 42.56 -4.92 -19.54
C LEU A 5 41.65 -6.07 -19.08
N PRO A 6 42.17 -7.07 -18.35
CA PRO A 6 41.33 -8.08 -17.73
C PRO A 6 40.78 -7.49 -16.43
N PHE A 7 39.49 -7.18 -16.39
CA PHE A 7 38.79 -7.03 -15.10
C PHE A 7 38.39 -8.43 -14.63
N PRO A 8 38.99 -8.96 -13.55
CA PRO A 8 38.56 -10.20 -12.97
C PRO A 8 37.30 -9.90 -12.16
N TYR A 9 36.19 -10.59 -12.44
CA TYR A 9 35.27 -11.17 -11.46
C TYR A 9 34.00 -11.59 -12.20
N GLY A 10 34.08 -12.82 -12.72
CA GLY A 10 32.89 -13.62 -12.96
C GLY A 10 32.24 -13.99 -11.62
N SER A 11 30.96 -14.33 -11.71
CA SER A 11 30.02 -14.70 -10.65
C SER A 11 29.42 -13.55 -9.82
N HIS A 12 28.11 -13.43 -10.00
CA HIS A 12 27.13 -12.74 -9.17
C HIS A 12 27.50 -12.65 -7.69
N ASP A 13 27.86 -11.46 -7.22
CA ASP A 13 27.86 -11.19 -5.78
C ASP A 13 27.22 -9.84 -5.44
N TRP A 14 25.90 -9.76 -5.69
CA TRP A 14 25.00 -8.74 -5.13
C TRP A 14 25.15 -8.60 -3.60
N ARG A 15 25.74 -9.60 -2.94
CA ARG A 15 26.06 -9.57 -1.52
C ARG A 15 27.08 -8.51 -1.18
N TRP A 16 27.99 -8.12 -2.08
CA TRP A 16 28.98 -7.06 -1.83
C TRP A 16 28.32 -5.68 -1.86
N ALA A 17 27.47 -5.41 -2.85
CA ALA A 17 26.68 -4.18 -2.92
C ALA A 17 25.68 -4.09 -1.75
N LEU A 18 25.01 -5.20 -1.41
CA LEU A 18 24.11 -5.27 -0.26
C LEU A 18 24.87 -5.14 1.08
N THR A 19 26.07 -5.71 1.21
CA THR A 19 26.87 -5.53 2.45
C THR A 19 27.46 -4.13 2.55
N ALA A 20 27.82 -3.47 1.45
CA ALA A 20 28.24 -2.07 1.44
C ALA A 20 27.07 -1.14 1.82
N ILE A 21 25.89 -1.34 1.23
CA ILE A 21 24.66 -0.60 1.58
C ILE A 21 24.24 -0.89 3.02
N LEU A 22 24.29 -2.15 3.47
CA LEU A 22 23.99 -2.50 4.86
C LEU A 22 25.07 -2.03 5.84
N ARG A 23 26.33 -1.84 5.42
CA ARG A 23 27.39 -1.26 6.26
C ARG A 23 27.13 0.22 6.47
N GLU A 24 26.81 0.94 5.40
CA GLU A 24 26.58 2.38 5.45
C GLU A 24 25.25 2.66 6.13
N PHE A 25 24.21 1.87 5.84
CA PHE A 25 22.95 1.92 6.56
C PHE A 25 23.11 1.53 8.03
N ARG A 26 23.99 0.59 8.39
CA ARG A 26 24.27 0.25 9.80
C ARG A 26 25.10 1.31 10.51
N HIS A 27 25.97 2.03 9.81
CA HIS A 27 26.75 3.14 10.36
C HIS A 27 25.84 4.36 10.58
N GLU A 28 25.02 4.72 9.59
CA GLU A 28 24.00 5.77 9.70
C GLU A 28 22.94 5.43 10.73
N VAL A 29 22.41 4.20 10.76
CA VAL A 29 21.44 3.76 11.78
C VAL A 29 22.07 3.67 13.16
N ARG A 30 23.35 3.28 13.31
CA ARG A 30 24.02 3.33 14.63
C ARG A 30 24.26 4.75 15.09
N TRP A 31 24.67 5.64 14.18
CA TRP A 31 24.85 7.06 14.48
C TRP A 31 23.51 7.72 14.83
N LEU A 32 22.45 7.46 14.05
CA LEU A 32 21.08 7.90 14.33
C LEU A 32 20.51 7.29 15.61
N VAL A 33 20.68 5.99 15.87
CA VAL A 33 20.22 5.36 17.11
C VAL A 33 21.04 5.85 18.30
N GLN A 34 22.35 6.09 18.19
CA GLN A 34 23.12 6.72 19.26
C GLN A 34 22.68 8.17 19.48
N VAL A 35 22.55 8.98 18.44
CA VAL A 35 22.12 10.39 18.58
C VAL A 35 20.68 10.47 19.10
N CYS A 36 19.77 9.61 18.65
CA CYS A 36 18.39 9.55 19.08
C CYS A 36 18.23 8.92 20.47
N PHE A 37 19.00 7.89 20.83
CA PHE A 37 18.98 7.31 22.18
C PHE A 37 19.66 8.27 23.16
N SER A 38 20.74 8.95 22.77
CA SER A 38 21.36 10.01 23.57
C SER A 38 20.46 11.24 23.73
N ARG A 39 19.70 11.65 22.69
CA ARG A 39 18.73 12.75 22.79
C ARG A 39 17.43 12.34 23.49
N ALA A 40 16.93 11.14 23.29
CA ALA A 40 15.75 10.63 24.00
C ALA A 40 16.08 10.36 25.47
N LEU A 41 17.27 9.82 25.78
CA LEU A 41 17.79 9.69 27.14
C LEU A 41 18.07 11.06 27.76
N ALA A 42 18.64 12.02 27.01
CA ALA A 42 18.78 13.40 27.48
C ALA A 42 17.41 14.05 27.73
N MET A 43 16.41 13.88 26.86
CA MET A 43 15.06 14.40 27.07
C MET A 43 14.30 13.68 28.19
N HIS A 44 14.61 12.42 28.45
CA HIS A 44 14.02 11.66 29.55
C HIS A 44 14.70 11.99 30.89
N LEU A 45 16.00 12.28 30.87
CA LEU A 45 16.78 12.80 32.01
C LEU A 45 16.49 14.29 32.27
N LEU A 46 16.07 15.07 31.26
CA LEU A 46 15.66 16.47 31.38
C LEU A 46 14.17 16.64 31.70
N LYS A 47 13.46 15.56 32.01
CA LYS A 47 12.12 15.61 32.59
C LYS A 47 12.21 15.29 34.09
N VAL A 48 12.76 16.24 34.85
CA VAL A 48 12.36 16.67 36.21
C VAL A 48 13.30 17.83 36.57
N GLU A 49 12.74 19.04 36.63
CA GLU A 49 13.29 20.27 37.23
C GLU A 49 14.54 20.90 36.56
N ASP A 50 14.52 22.24 36.42
CA ASP A 50 15.63 23.11 35.98
C ASP A 50 16.02 23.21 34.48
N LEU A 51 15.05 23.47 33.59
CA LEU A 51 15.32 24.32 32.42
C LEU A 51 14.77 25.73 32.69
N ALA A 52 15.52 26.44 33.52
CA ALA A 52 15.32 27.85 33.79
C ALA A 52 15.25 28.63 32.47
N VAL A 53 14.14 29.34 32.29
CA VAL A 53 13.99 30.49 31.40
C VAL A 53 15.27 31.34 31.50
N PRO A 54 15.96 31.70 30.40
CA PRO A 54 17.08 32.62 30.51
C PRO A 54 16.58 33.93 31.14
N PRO A 55 17.22 34.43 32.21
CA PRO A 55 16.69 35.58 32.94
C PRO A 55 16.57 36.81 32.03
N PRO A 56 15.53 37.64 32.22
CA PRO A 56 15.11 38.72 31.32
C PRO A 56 16.11 39.88 31.18
N SER A 57 17.28 39.79 31.80
CA SER A 57 18.33 40.82 31.78
C SER A 57 19.23 40.78 30.54
N ILE A 58 19.27 39.68 29.78
CA ILE A 58 20.23 39.52 28.67
C ILE A 58 19.69 40.02 27.31
N LEU A 59 18.37 40.13 27.13
CA LEU A 59 17.75 40.66 25.89
C LEU A 59 17.40 42.16 25.94
N ALA A 60 17.54 42.82 27.09
CA ALA A 60 16.87 44.09 27.37
C ALA A 60 17.70 45.37 27.08
N ALA A 61 18.77 45.29 26.30
CA ALA A 61 19.75 46.38 26.26
C ALA A 61 19.54 47.45 25.15
N HIS A 62 18.80 47.21 24.06
CA HIS A 62 18.65 48.23 23.00
C HIS A 62 17.22 48.25 22.45
N VAL A 63 16.65 49.46 22.36
CA VAL A 63 15.34 49.85 21.78
C VAL A 63 14.19 49.97 22.80
N GLY A 64 13.87 51.22 23.14
CA GLY A 64 12.75 51.62 23.99
C GLY A 64 11.40 51.50 23.29
N ILE A 65 10.88 50.27 23.21
CA ILE A 65 9.52 49.94 22.79
C ILE A 65 8.95 48.96 23.82
N ASP A 66 7.66 49.08 24.11
CA ASP A 66 6.90 48.41 25.17
C ASP A 66 7.31 46.95 25.43
N LYS A 67 8.05 46.74 26.53
CA LYS A 67 8.78 45.49 26.83
C LYS A 67 7.84 44.32 27.09
N ASP A 68 6.71 44.56 27.74
CA ASP A 68 5.83 43.50 28.21
C ASP A 68 5.04 42.87 27.05
N GLN A 69 4.66 43.67 26.05
CA GLN A 69 3.95 43.18 24.86
C GLN A 69 4.86 42.33 23.96
N ARG A 70 6.13 42.74 23.77
CA ARG A 70 7.11 41.94 23.00
C ARG A 70 7.54 40.67 23.73
N LEU A 71 7.69 40.71 25.06
CA LEU A 71 8.02 39.51 25.85
C LEU A 71 6.89 38.49 25.79
N GLY A 72 5.63 38.92 25.89
CA GLY A 72 4.47 38.04 25.69
C GLY A 72 4.45 37.40 24.30
N GLN A 73 4.67 38.18 23.25
CA GLN A 73 4.74 37.67 21.87
C GLN A 73 5.91 36.71 21.65
N LEU A 74 7.09 37.01 22.19
CA LEU A 74 8.26 36.13 22.10
C LEU A 74 8.04 34.83 22.88
N GLN A 75 7.38 34.89 24.02
CA GLN A 75 7.05 33.72 24.83
C GLN A 75 5.99 32.85 24.15
N GLU A 76 4.93 33.43 23.59
CA GLU A 76 3.95 32.70 22.79
C GLU A 76 4.59 32.09 21.54
N TRP A 77 5.45 32.83 20.85
CA TRP A 77 6.20 32.34 19.69
C TRP A 77 7.12 31.17 20.06
N TRP A 78 7.90 31.30 21.13
CA TRP A 78 8.81 30.25 21.59
C TRP A 78 8.06 29.02 22.08
N LEU A 79 6.96 29.20 22.81
CA LEU A 79 6.09 28.10 23.23
C LEU A 79 5.46 27.41 22.03
N GLY A 80 4.98 28.17 21.04
CA GLY A 80 4.44 27.66 19.78
C GLY A 80 5.48 26.84 19.01
N GLU A 81 6.67 27.39 18.77
CA GLU A 81 7.75 26.69 18.07
C GLU A 81 8.21 25.43 18.84
N SER A 82 8.24 25.49 20.17
CA SER A 82 8.56 24.32 21.00
C SER A 82 7.49 23.22 20.93
N GLN A 83 6.20 23.59 20.82
CA GLN A 83 5.12 22.62 20.64
C GLN A 83 5.14 22.02 19.24
N GLU A 84 5.38 22.82 18.20
CA GLU A 84 5.46 22.33 16.83
C GLU A 84 6.65 21.38 16.63
N ALA A 85 7.82 21.71 17.20
CA ALA A 85 8.99 20.83 17.17
C ALA A 85 8.71 19.49 17.88
N ARG A 86 8.08 19.53 19.07
CA ARG A 86 7.67 18.31 19.79
C ARG A 86 6.71 17.44 18.97
N HIS A 87 5.78 18.04 18.22
CA HIS A 87 4.90 17.27 17.34
C HIS A 87 5.68 16.56 16.22
N VAL A 88 6.68 17.21 15.61
CA VAL A 88 7.55 16.54 14.62
C VAL A 88 8.30 15.37 15.26
N ASP A 89 8.87 15.59 16.45
CA ASP A 89 9.67 14.57 17.14
C ASP A 89 8.83 13.32 17.44
N VAL A 90 7.58 13.49 17.87
CA VAL A 90 6.67 12.35 18.12
C VAL A 90 6.36 11.60 16.82
N ILE A 91 6.11 12.32 15.71
CA ILE A 91 5.89 11.71 14.39
C ILE A 91 7.15 10.96 13.93
N PHE A 92 8.33 11.56 14.11
CA PHE A 92 9.62 10.95 13.80
C PHE A 92 9.78 9.63 14.57
N VAL A 93 9.57 9.66 15.89
CA VAL A 93 9.69 8.47 16.75
C VAL A 93 8.71 7.37 16.33
N LEU A 94 7.46 7.73 16.01
CA LEU A 94 6.47 6.77 15.50
C LEU A 94 6.93 6.12 14.19
N CYS A 95 7.42 6.91 13.23
CA CYS A 95 7.90 6.39 11.95
C CYS A 95 9.12 5.48 12.12
N VAL A 96 10.10 5.90 12.94
CA VAL A 96 11.27 5.07 13.25
C VAL A 96 10.84 3.75 13.88
N PHE A 97 9.93 3.78 14.86
CA PHE A 97 9.41 2.58 15.49
C PHE A 97 8.76 1.63 14.46
N ILE A 98 7.91 2.16 13.58
CA ILE A 98 7.26 1.40 12.50
C ILE A 98 8.31 0.73 11.59
N TYR A 99 9.28 1.48 11.07
CA TYR A 99 10.27 0.93 10.15
C TYR A 99 11.26 -0.02 10.82
N CYS A 100 11.61 0.22 12.09
CA CYS A 100 12.40 -0.72 12.88
C CYS A 100 11.66 -2.05 13.05
N LEU A 101 10.37 -2.03 13.40
CA LEU A 101 9.58 -3.24 13.56
C LEU A 101 9.43 -4.00 12.23
N ILE A 102 9.16 -3.30 11.11
CA ILE A 102 9.16 -3.89 9.77
C ILE A 102 10.52 -4.57 9.50
N THR A 103 11.62 -3.88 9.74
CA THR A 103 12.98 -4.41 9.50
C THR A 103 13.25 -5.65 10.34
N ILE A 104 12.84 -5.65 11.62
CA ILE A 104 12.98 -6.81 12.51
C ILE A 104 12.15 -7.99 12.01
N LEU A 105 10.90 -7.76 11.58
CA LEU A 105 10.03 -8.82 11.05
C LEU A 105 10.61 -9.44 9.78
N TRP A 106 11.12 -8.62 8.86
CA TRP A 106 11.82 -9.12 7.67
C TRP A 106 13.09 -9.87 8.06
N ALA A 107 13.95 -9.31 8.92
CA ALA A 107 15.17 -9.99 9.37
C ALA A 107 14.86 -11.36 10.01
N ALA A 108 13.82 -11.45 10.83
CA ALA A 108 13.37 -12.71 11.41
C ALA A 108 12.92 -13.69 10.33
N TYR A 109 12.14 -13.24 9.34
CA TYR A 109 11.78 -14.04 8.18
C TYR A 109 13.01 -14.57 7.44
N TRP A 110 13.98 -13.72 7.11
CA TRP A 110 15.23 -14.13 6.46
C TRP A 110 16.05 -15.15 7.28
N LEU A 111 15.99 -15.07 8.62
CA LEU A 111 16.65 -16.05 9.49
C LEU A 111 15.92 -17.40 9.52
N VAL A 112 14.58 -17.38 9.53
CA VAL A 112 13.75 -18.61 9.48
C VAL A 112 13.89 -19.30 8.13
N THR A 113 13.84 -18.55 7.03
CA THR A 113 13.94 -19.11 5.67
C THR A 113 15.31 -19.73 5.39
N ARG A 114 16.38 -19.19 5.98
CA ARG A 114 17.71 -19.82 5.95
C ARG A 114 17.77 -21.17 6.64
N LYS A 115 17.00 -21.36 7.72
CA LYS A 115 17.00 -22.61 8.51
C LYS A 115 15.98 -23.64 8.02
N ALA A 116 14.82 -23.20 7.53
CA ALA A 116 13.73 -24.06 7.11
C ALA A 116 13.03 -23.50 5.85
N PRO A 117 13.54 -23.78 4.63
CA PRO A 117 13.01 -23.23 3.40
C PRO A 117 11.55 -23.64 3.14
N SER A 118 11.12 -24.82 3.60
CA SER A 118 9.74 -25.31 3.39
C SER A 118 8.68 -24.55 4.20
N SER A 119 9.07 -23.85 5.28
CA SER A 119 8.16 -23.03 6.10
C SER A 119 8.06 -21.57 5.63
N SER A 120 8.76 -21.20 4.55
CA SER A 120 8.87 -19.82 4.05
C SER A 120 7.58 -19.29 3.41
N THR A 121 6.86 -20.15 2.69
CA THR A 121 5.82 -19.68 1.76
C THR A 121 4.58 -19.16 2.46
N TRP A 122 4.18 -19.76 3.57
CA TRP A 122 2.98 -19.35 4.32
C TRP A 122 3.19 -18.09 5.16
N LEU A 123 4.45 -17.79 5.52
CA LEU A 123 4.81 -16.59 6.30
C LEU A 123 4.97 -15.33 5.45
N TYR A 124 5.28 -15.47 4.17
CA TYR A 124 5.55 -14.33 3.29
C TYR A 124 4.32 -13.44 3.10
N MET A 125 3.16 -14.03 2.79
CA MET A 125 1.92 -13.30 2.56
C MET A 125 1.47 -12.44 3.75
N PRO A 126 1.37 -12.96 4.99
CA PRO A 126 1.02 -12.13 6.14
C PRO A 126 2.10 -11.09 6.46
N LEU A 127 3.39 -11.40 6.27
CA LEU A 127 4.49 -10.46 6.48
C LEU A 127 4.37 -9.23 5.56
N VAL A 128 4.10 -9.45 4.27
CA VAL A 128 3.90 -8.36 3.31
C VAL A 128 2.65 -7.56 3.68
N GLY A 129 1.56 -8.22 4.07
CA GLY A 129 0.33 -7.54 4.49
C GLY A 129 0.51 -6.64 5.73
N VAL A 130 1.18 -7.14 6.77
CA VAL A 130 1.51 -6.36 7.97
C VAL A 130 2.45 -5.20 7.62
N SER A 131 3.49 -5.46 6.83
CA SER A 131 4.42 -4.42 6.38
C SER A 131 3.69 -3.32 5.60
N TRP A 132 2.75 -3.70 4.73
CA TRP A 132 1.93 -2.77 3.96
C TRP A 132 1.05 -1.93 4.88
N GLY A 133 0.35 -2.54 5.84
CA GLY A 133 -0.53 -1.84 6.77
C GLY A 133 0.23 -0.83 7.64
N MET A 134 1.39 -1.23 8.17
CA MET A 134 2.25 -0.35 8.96
C MET A 134 2.80 0.83 8.13
N THR A 135 3.27 0.56 6.92
CA THR A 135 3.75 1.61 6.00
C THR A 135 2.63 2.54 5.58
N SER A 136 1.41 2.02 5.40
CA SER A 136 0.22 2.80 5.08
C SER A 136 -0.10 3.83 6.16
N ILE A 137 -0.03 3.44 7.44
CA ILE A 137 -0.21 4.37 8.57
C ILE A 137 0.88 5.44 8.54
N ALA A 138 2.15 5.05 8.43
CA ALA A 138 3.27 5.99 8.37
C ALA A 138 3.12 7.00 7.22
N MET A 139 2.74 6.53 6.02
CA MET A 139 2.54 7.39 4.86
C MET A 139 1.46 8.45 5.09
N HIS A 140 0.32 8.07 5.67
CA HIS A 140 -0.77 9.01 5.93
C HIS A 140 -0.39 10.08 6.96
N VAL A 141 0.29 9.68 8.04
CA VAL A 141 0.79 10.58 9.08
C VAL A 141 1.80 11.57 8.50
N LEU A 142 2.79 11.06 7.76
CA LEU A 142 3.82 11.88 7.13
C LEU A 142 3.23 12.83 6.10
N ASN A 143 2.31 12.37 5.24
CA ASN A 143 1.67 13.23 4.24
C ASN A 143 0.88 14.36 4.88
N LYS A 144 0.11 14.08 5.94
CA LYS A 144 -0.62 15.12 6.66
C LYS A 144 0.34 16.16 7.25
N ALA A 145 1.37 15.70 7.96
CA ALA A 145 2.35 16.55 8.61
C ALA A 145 3.19 17.40 7.64
N VAL A 146 3.54 16.84 6.47
CA VAL A 146 4.27 17.59 5.43
C VAL A 146 3.37 18.63 4.79
N VAL A 147 2.16 18.26 4.38
CA VAL A 147 1.23 19.16 3.68
C VAL A 147 0.82 20.34 4.56
N GLU A 148 0.58 20.13 5.85
CA GLU A 148 0.26 21.21 6.80
C GLU A 148 1.41 22.22 6.95
N ARG A 149 2.67 21.77 6.84
CA ARG A 149 3.83 22.64 7.02
C ARG A 149 4.30 23.32 5.74
N THR A 150 4.21 22.65 4.59
CA THR A 150 4.73 23.20 3.32
C THR A 150 3.65 23.89 2.49
N GLN A 151 2.37 23.64 2.78
CA GLN A 151 1.20 24.26 2.14
C GLN A 151 1.09 24.08 0.61
N ALA A 152 1.91 23.19 0.03
CA ALA A 152 2.02 22.93 -1.40
C ALA A 152 1.88 21.41 -1.70
N PRO A 153 0.65 20.87 -1.58
CA PRO A 153 0.36 19.45 -1.71
C PRO A 153 0.76 18.82 -3.05
N ALA A 154 0.60 19.52 -4.18
CA ALA A 154 0.95 18.96 -5.49
C ALA A 154 2.47 18.86 -5.66
N THR A 155 3.21 19.89 -5.22
CA THR A 155 4.68 19.86 -5.22
C THR A 155 5.21 18.72 -4.37
N ILE A 156 4.65 18.50 -3.18
CA ILE A 156 5.04 17.40 -2.30
C ILE A 156 4.80 16.04 -2.94
N ALA A 157 3.64 15.82 -3.58
CA ALA A 157 3.36 14.58 -4.31
C ALA A 157 4.41 14.32 -5.40
N SER A 158 4.79 15.34 -6.18
CA SER A 158 5.84 15.22 -7.20
C SER A 158 7.20 14.89 -6.60
N VAL A 159 7.60 15.56 -5.51
CA VAL A 159 8.87 15.33 -4.82
C VAL A 159 8.95 13.92 -4.24
N GLN A 160 7.87 13.43 -3.62
CA GLN A 160 7.80 12.07 -3.08
C GLN A 160 8.00 11.01 -4.16
N MET A 161 7.33 11.16 -5.30
CA MET A 161 7.51 10.25 -6.43
C MET A 161 8.91 10.36 -7.03
N ALA A 162 9.50 11.55 -7.10
CA ALA A 162 10.88 11.73 -7.56
C ALA A 162 11.89 11.04 -6.63
N ILE A 163 11.71 11.14 -5.31
CA ILE A 163 12.51 10.40 -4.32
C ILE A 163 12.36 8.90 -4.54
N ALA A 164 11.12 8.41 -4.70
CA ALA A 164 10.86 7.00 -4.97
C ALA A 164 11.58 6.51 -6.24
N VAL A 165 11.53 7.29 -7.32
CA VAL A 165 12.27 7.02 -8.57
C VAL A 165 13.77 6.97 -8.32
N ALA A 166 14.35 7.97 -7.64
CA ALA A 166 15.78 8.04 -7.39
C ALA A 166 16.31 6.80 -6.63
N ILE A 167 15.51 6.28 -5.69
CA ILE A 167 15.86 5.09 -4.90
C ILE A 167 15.68 3.80 -5.72
N ILE A 168 14.55 3.63 -6.43
CA ILE A 168 14.20 2.35 -7.07
C ILE A 168 14.83 2.15 -8.45
N LEU A 169 15.18 3.24 -9.16
CA LEU A 169 15.77 3.20 -10.49
C LEU A 169 17.07 2.37 -10.54
N PRO A 170 18.10 2.59 -9.69
CA PRO A 170 19.31 1.77 -9.74
C PRO A 170 19.00 0.28 -9.47
N LEU A 171 17.99 -0.01 -8.63
CA LEU A 171 17.60 -1.38 -8.25
C LEU A 171 16.78 -2.12 -9.30
N SER A 172 16.20 -1.41 -10.28
CA SER A 172 15.27 -1.97 -11.27
C SER A 172 15.70 -1.74 -12.73
N SER A 173 16.80 -1.02 -12.95
CA SER A 173 17.35 -0.69 -14.27
C SER A 173 17.56 -1.92 -15.17
N TYR A 174 18.16 -2.98 -14.63
CA TYR A 174 18.39 -4.22 -15.37
C TYR A 174 17.09 -4.93 -15.75
N ASP A 175 16.13 -5.02 -14.83
CA ASP A 175 14.86 -5.70 -15.09
C ASP A 175 13.97 -4.91 -16.04
N LEU A 176 14.05 -3.57 -16.00
CA LEU A 176 13.33 -2.70 -16.92
C LEU A 176 13.69 -3.00 -18.38
N LEU A 177 14.98 -3.28 -18.65
CA LEU A 177 15.45 -3.63 -19.99
C LEU A 177 14.94 -5.00 -20.48
N GLN A 178 14.50 -5.87 -19.57
CA GLN A 178 13.98 -7.21 -19.92
C GLN A 178 12.47 -7.22 -20.13
N VAL A 179 11.75 -6.16 -19.75
CA VAL A 179 10.30 -6.11 -19.85
C VAL A 179 9.88 -5.90 -21.31
N LYS A 180 8.87 -6.66 -21.75
CA LYS A 180 8.30 -6.53 -23.10
C LYS A 180 7.68 -5.14 -23.27
N PRO A 181 8.04 -4.36 -24.31
CA PRO A 181 7.51 -3.02 -24.53
C PRO A 181 5.98 -2.95 -24.59
N ARG A 182 5.33 -3.98 -25.16
CA ARG A 182 3.86 -4.05 -25.24
C ARG A 182 3.19 -4.07 -23.86
N GLN A 183 3.73 -4.85 -22.93
CA GLN A 183 3.20 -4.90 -21.56
C GLN A 183 3.43 -3.56 -20.84
N LEU A 184 4.60 -2.93 -21.06
CA LEU A 184 4.89 -1.62 -20.50
C LEU A 184 3.93 -0.54 -21.03
N MET A 185 3.61 -0.53 -22.33
CA MET A 185 2.67 0.44 -22.90
C MET A 185 1.25 0.28 -22.34
N ILE A 186 0.78 -0.97 -22.19
CA ILE A 186 -0.52 -1.25 -21.55
C ILE A 186 -0.51 -0.78 -20.10
N TRP A 187 0.62 -0.94 -19.41
CA TRP A 187 0.78 -0.53 -18.01
C TRP A 187 0.72 0.99 -17.81
N LEU A 188 1.09 1.81 -18.80
CA LEU A 188 1.17 3.27 -18.66
C LEU A 188 -0.13 3.96 -18.23
N ILE A 189 -1.30 3.31 -18.40
CA ILE A 189 -2.56 3.84 -17.88
C ILE A 189 -2.61 3.87 -16.34
N VAL A 190 -1.97 2.91 -15.67
CA VAL A 190 -1.98 2.77 -14.21
C VAL A 190 -1.25 3.95 -13.54
N PRO A 191 -0.01 4.31 -13.90
CA PRO A 191 0.68 5.47 -13.35
C PRO A 191 -0.09 6.79 -13.44
N LEU A 192 -0.88 7.01 -14.50
CA LEU A 192 -1.63 8.25 -14.68
C LEU A 192 -2.75 8.38 -13.64
N ILE A 193 -3.49 7.29 -13.41
CA ILE A 193 -4.56 7.25 -12.41
C ILE A 193 -3.96 7.27 -11.00
N PHE A 194 -2.90 6.49 -10.78
CA PHE A 194 -2.12 6.48 -9.53
C PHE A 194 -1.61 7.89 -9.17
N GLY A 195 -0.97 8.59 -10.12
CA GLY A 195 -0.44 9.94 -9.91
C GLY A 195 -1.54 10.94 -9.56
N GLY A 196 -2.67 10.86 -10.25
CA GLY A 196 -3.87 11.62 -9.93
C GLY A 196 -4.39 11.33 -8.52
N ALA A 197 -4.48 10.06 -8.12
CA ALA A 197 -4.92 9.66 -6.78
C ALA A 197 -3.99 10.20 -5.68
N VAL A 198 -2.67 10.09 -5.85
CA VAL A 198 -1.68 10.63 -4.89
C VAL A 198 -1.81 12.15 -4.78
N CYS A 199 -1.94 12.85 -5.91
CA CYS A 199 -2.13 14.30 -5.93
C CYS A 199 -3.41 14.71 -5.18
N MET A 200 -4.56 14.11 -5.52
CA MET A 200 -5.84 14.40 -4.85
C MET A 200 -5.81 14.05 -3.36
N SER A 201 -5.10 12.99 -2.96
CA SER A 201 -4.91 12.65 -1.56
C SER A 201 -4.13 13.73 -0.81
N SER A 202 -3.14 14.34 -1.45
CA SER A 202 -2.33 15.42 -0.86
C SER A 202 -3.17 16.69 -0.66
N PHE A 203 -4.00 17.06 -1.64
CA PHE A 203 -4.98 18.14 -1.46
C PHE A 203 -5.98 17.85 -0.35
N THR A 204 -6.41 16.59 -0.22
CA THR A 204 -7.33 16.19 0.84
C THR A 204 -6.74 16.50 2.23
N TYR A 205 -5.46 16.18 2.47
CA TYR A 205 -4.81 16.46 3.75
C TYR A 205 -4.70 17.93 4.11
N LYS A 206 -4.77 18.83 3.12
CA LYS A 206 -4.78 20.28 3.37
C LYS A 206 -6.06 20.74 4.07
N TYR A 207 -7.18 20.06 3.85
CA TYR A 207 -8.50 20.55 4.26
C TYR A 207 -9.20 19.69 5.31
N ILE A 208 -8.85 18.41 5.45
CA ILE A 208 -9.52 17.50 6.40
C ILE A 208 -8.55 16.80 7.34
N SER A 209 -9.08 16.36 8.47
CA SER A 209 -8.38 15.54 9.46
C SER A 209 -8.13 14.11 8.98
N LEU A 210 -7.23 13.39 9.65
CA LEU A 210 -6.94 11.98 9.34
C LEU A 210 -8.16 11.08 9.62
N SER A 211 -8.90 11.35 10.70
CA SER A 211 -10.10 10.61 11.06
C SER A 211 -11.23 10.82 10.06
N LEU A 212 -11.48 12.06 9.62
CA LEU A 212 -12.47 12.34 8.58
C LEU A 212 -12.05 11.69 7.25
N TYR A 213 -10.77 11.75 6.90
CA TYR A 213 -10.23 11.05 5.74
C TYR A 213 -10.50 9.54 5.79
N ALA A 214 -10.23 8.91 6.94
CA ALA A 214 -10.45 7.49 7.14
C ALA A 214 -11.94 7.11 7.00
N ILE A 215 -12.85 7.93 7.51
CA ILE A 215 -14.31 7.72 7.41
C ILE A 215 -14.79 7.82 5.97
N VAL A 216 -14.42 8.89 5.25
CA VAL A 216 -14.80 9.02 3.83
C VAL A 216 -14.29 7.81 3.05
N ARG A 217 -13.05 7.38 3.32
CA ARG A 217 -12.46 6.20 2.72
C ARG A 217 -13.18 4.89 3.09
N ASN A 218 -13.78 4.79 4.28
CA ASN A 218 -14.57 3.63 4.67
C ASN A 218 -15.86 3.48 3.85
N LEU A 219 -16.31 4.53 3.16
CA LEU A 219 -17.42 4.48 2.20
C LEU A 219 -17.03 3.88 0.84
N ALA A 220 -15.76 3.52 0.63
CA ALA A 220 -15.29 2.88 -0.60
C ALA A 220 -16.12 1.65 -1.04
N PRO A 221 -16.66 0.79 -0.16
CA PRO A 221 -17.57 -0.29 -0.55
C PRO A 221 -18.74 0.13 -1.45
N LEU A 222 -19.24 1.36 -1.31
CA LEU A 222 -20.30 1.91 -2.17
C LEU A 222 -19.87 2.06 -3.63
N LEU A 223 -18.58 2.24 -3.87
CA LEU A 223 -17.99 2.33 -5.20
C LEU A 223 -17.49 0.96 -5.69
N VAL A 224 -16.88 0.20 -4.78
CA VAL A 224 -16.32 -1.12 -5.06
C VAL A 224 -17.41 -2.08 -5.51
N MET A 225 -18.57 -2.11 -4.85
CA MET A 225 -19.62 -3.07 -5.17
C MET A 225 -20.18 -2.91 -6.60
N PRO A 226 -20.60 -1.72 -7.07
CA PRO A 226 -20.98 -1.52 -8.47
C PRO A 226 -19.85 -1.88 -9.43
N MET A 227 -18.61 -1.52 -9.10
CA MET A 227 -17.46 -1.79 -9.96
C MET A 227 -17.13 -3.28 -10.06
N GLU A 228 -17.20 -4.05 -8.97
CA GLU A 228 -17.06 -5.51 -9.03
C GLU A 228 -18.16 -6.13 -9.89
N GLY A 229 -19.40 -5.63 -9.77
CA GLY A 229 -20.53 -6.10 -10.58
C GLY A 229 -20.39 -5.80 -12.08
N LEU A 230 -19.77 -4.67 -12.44
CA LEU A 230 -19.58 -4.27 -13.84
C LEU A 230 -18.32 -4.89 -14.47
N LEU A 231 -17.26 -5.08 -13.69
CA LEU A 231 -15.93 -5.43 -14.20
C LEU A 231 -15.58 -6.91 -14.03
N MET A 232 -16.21 -7.63 -13.10
CA MET A 232 -16.02 -9.07 -12.92
C MET A 232 -17.13 -9.86 -13.63
N GLY A 233 -16.77 -11.05 -14.15
CA GLY A 233 -17.76 -11.96 -14.72
C GLY A 233 -18.79 -12.42 -13.69
N ARG A 234 -19.99 -12.81 -14.13
CA ARG A 234 -21.16 -13.16 -13.29
C ARG A 234 -20.86 -14.14 -12.14
N GLU A 235 -19.84 -14.99 -12.28
CA GLU A 235 -19.42 -15.97 -11.27
C GLU A 235 -18.69 -15.36 -10.05
N LYS A 236 -18.15 -14.14 -10.18
CA LYS A 236 -17.43 -13.42 -9.10
C LYS A 236 -18.14 -12.14 -8.67
N ALA A 237 -19.38 -11.92 -9.13
CA ALA A 237 -20.15 -10.76 -8.79
C ALA A 237 -20.43 -10.70 -7.27
N PRO A 238 -20.45 -9.50 -6.66
CA PRO A 238 -20.73 -9.36 -5.25
C PRO A 238 -22.15 -9.85 -4.94
N THR A 239 -22.29 -10.67 -3.89
CA THR A 239 -23.59 -11.15 -3.46
C THR A 239 -24.32 -10.06 -2.70
N ILE A 240 -25.34 -9.48 -3.32
CA ILE A 240 -26.20 -8.49 -2.69
C ILE A 240 -27.17 -9.23 -1.76
N THR A 241 -26.82 -9.30 -0.48
CA THR A 241 -27.68 -9.85 0.58
C THR A 241 -28.28 -8.71 1.40
N PRO A 242 -29.44 -8.91 2.07
CA PRO A 242 -30.00 -7.89 2.96
C PRO A 242 -29.00 -7.48 4.06
N MET A 243 -28.13 -8.40 4.49
CA MET A 243 -27.07 -8.12 5.47
C MET A 243 -25.99 -7.17 4.92
N VAL A 244 -25.64 -7.30 3.64
CA VAL A 244 -24.75 -6.35 2.96
C VAL A 244 -25.39 -4.97 2.86
N CYS A 245 -26.68 -4.88 2.54
CA CYS A 245 -27.40 -3.61 2.52
C CYS A 245 -27.42 -2.95 3.91
N MET A 246 -27.69 -3.70 4.97
CA MET A 246 -27.62 -3.19 6.35
C MET A 246 -26.21 -2.71 6.72
N ALA A 247 -25.17 -3.45 6.32
CA ALA A 247 -23.79 -3.06 6.57
C ALA A 247 -23.42 -1.74 5.87
N LEU A 248 -23.87 -1.54 4.63
CA LEU A 248 -23.68 -0.29 3.89
C LEU A 248 -24.46 0.86 4.49
N VAL A 249 -25.72 0.65 4.88
CA VAL A 249 -26.55 1.67 5.53
C VAL A 249 -25.91 2.10 6.84
N ALA A 250 -25.51 1.15 7.70
CA ALA A 250 -24.77 1.45 8.93
C ALA A 250 -23.50 2.26 8.63
N ASN A 251 -22.75 1.89 7.60
CA ASN A 251 -21.54 2.60 7.23
C ASN A 251 -21.80 4.06 6.83
N VAL A 252 -22.82 4.30 5.99
CA VAL A 252 -23.23 5.64 5.56
C VAL A 252 -23.76 6.45 6.74
N THR A 253 -24.65 5.87 7.56
CA THR A 253 -25.19 6.53 8.75
C THR A 253 -24.09 6.94 9.71
N GLY A 254 -23.09 6.07 9.93
CA GLY A 254 -21.94 6.37 10.78
C GLY A 254 -21.11 7.54 10.24
N ALA A 255 -20.87 7.56 8.93
CA ALA A 255 -20.15 8.66 8.30
C ALA A 255 -20.90 9.99 8.40
N LEU A 256 -22.23 10.01 8.18
CA LEU A 256 -23.06 11.21 8.31
C LEU A 256 -23.06 11.74 9.74
N LEU A 257 -23.22 10.85 10.73
CA LEU A 257 -23.21 11.23 12.15
C LEU A 257 -21.87 11.84 12.58
N TYR A 258 -20.76 11.34 12.04
CA TYR A 258 -19.46 11.94 12.29
C TYR A 258 -19.31 13.30 11.62
N VAL A 259 -19.70 13.43 10.34
CA VAL A 259 -19.60 14.70 9.61
C VAL A 259 -20.42 15.81 10.26
N GLU A 260 -21.62 15.49 10.75
CA GLU A 260 -22.49 16.43 11.46
C GLU A 260 -21.86 16.96 12.75
N SER A 261 -21.01 16.17 13.41
CA SER A 261 -20.31 16.59 14.63
C SER A 261 -19.13 17.53 14.40
N ILE A 262 -18.71 17.75 13.14
CA ILE A 262 -17.58 18.63 12.81
C ILE A 262 -18.08 20.05 12.55
N HIS A 263 -17.74 20.96 13.44
CA HIS A 263 -17.92 22.40 13.21
C HIS A 263 -16.88 22.92 12.20
N GLY A 264 -17.33 23.72 11.22
CA GLY A 264 -16.41 24.36 10.26
C GLY A 264 -15.90 23.45 9.15
N LEU A 265 -16.68 22.44 8.75
CA LEU A 265 -16.32 21.51 7.68
C LEU A 265 -15.98 22.21 6.36
N ALA A 266 -14.77 22.01 5.85
CA ALA A 266 -14.37 22.46 4.52
C ALA A 266 -14.93 21.52 3.45
N TRP A 267 -16.00 21.94 2.76
CA TRP A 267 -16.61 21.17 1.66
C TRP A 267 -15.64 20.86 0.52
N THR A 268 -14.68 21.74 0.27
CA THR A 268 -13.57 21.51 -0.68
C THR A 268 -12.79 20.25 -0.34
N GLY A 269 -12.51 20.03 0.95
CA GLY A 269 -11.83 18.85 1.45
C GLY A 269 -12.62 17.57 1.24
N ILE A 270 -13.95 17.60 1.43
CA ILE A 270 -14.83 16.46 1.15
C ILE A 270 -14.82 16.11 -0.35
N ILE A 271 -14.90 17.12 -1.23
CA ILE A 271 -14.84 16.90 -2.68
C ILE A 271 -13.53 16.22 -3.07
N PHE A 272 -12.39 16.74 -2.60
CA PHE A 272 -11.09 16.11 -2.85
C PHE A 272 -11.01 14.69 -2.29
N ALA A 273 -11.56 14.44 -1.10
CA ALA A 273 -11.58 13.12 -0.49
C ALA A 273 -12.39 12.11 -1.31
N VAL A 274 -13.56 12.51 -1.83
CA VAL A 274 -14.42 11.67 -2.67
C VAL A 274 -13.75 11.40 -4.03
N VAL A 275 -13.20 12.43 -4.68
CA VAL A 275 -12.46 12.27 -5.95
C VAL A 275 -11.25 11.36 -5.77
N ASN A 276 -10.46 11.56 -4.72
CA ASN A 276 -9.34 10.69 -4.36
C ASN A 276 -9.82 9.25 -4.09
N MET A 277 -10.97 9.07 -3.45
CA MET A 277 -11.55 7.75 -3.23
C MET A 277 -11.89 7.06 -4.55
N LEU A 278 -12.57 7.76 -5.46
CA LEU A 278 -12.90 7.26 -6.80
C LEU A 278 -11.65 6.85 -7.57
N LEU A 279 -10.67 7.75 -7.68
CA LEU A 279 -9.42 7.48 -8.40
C LEU A 279 -8.65 6.30 -7.82
N ALA A 280 -8.54 6.21 -6.49
CA ALA A 280 -7.83 5.12 -5.85
C ALA A 280 -8.56 3.77 -5.93
N VAL A 281 -9.90 3.76 -5.98
CA VAL A 281 -10.65 2.53 -6.25
C VAL A 281 -10.41 2.10 -7.69
N LEU A 282 -10.54 3.01 -8.66
CA LEU A 282 -10.26 2.77 -10.08
C LEU A 282 -8.85 2.25 -10.32
N ASP A 283 -7.84 2.92 -9.74
CA ASP A 283 -6.44 2.54 -9.80
C ASP A 283 -6.25 1.09 -9.34
N ARG A 284 -6.76 0.74 -8.15
CA ARG A 284 -6.66 -0.62 -7.60
C ARG A 284 -7.30 -1.68 -8.50
N PHE A 285 -8.45 -1.40 -9.09
CA PHE A 285 -9.12 -2.36 -9.98
C PHE A 285 -8.31 -2.61 -11.25
N ILE A 286 -7.86 -1.54 -11.90
CA ILE A 286 -7.08 -1.62 -13.14
C ILE A 286 -5.73 -2.29 -12.83
N GLN A 287 -5.04 -1.85 -11.78
CA GLN A 287 -3.78 -2.41 -11.32
C GLN A 287 -3.89 -3.91 -11.05
N ARG A 288 -4.85 -4.36 -10.24
CA ARG A 288 -5.04 -5.80 -9.97
C ARG A 288 -5.35 -6.59 -11.23
N ARG A 289 -6.21 -6.08 -12.12
CA ARG A 289 -6.52 -6.74 -13.40
C ARG A 289 -5.25 -6.91 -14.21
N LEU A 290 -4.51 -5.84 -14.47
CA LEU A 290 -3.29 -5.88 -15.28
C LEU A 290 -2.22 -6.79 -14.66
N LEU A 291 -2.01 -6.75 -13.34
CA LEU A 291 -1.05 -7.61 -12.64
C LEU A 291 -1.41 -9.11 -12.73
N THR A 292 -2.70 -9.43 -12.86
CA THR A 292 -3.18 -10.82 -12.84
C THR A 292 -3.60 -11.36 -14.21
N THR A 293 -3.56 -10.55 -15.26
CA THR A 293 -3.90 -10.97 -16.63
C THR A 293 -2.79 -10.66 -17.63
N GLU A 294 -2.60 -9.38 -17.98
CA GLU A 294 -1.79 -8.93 -19.12
C GLU A 294 -0.29 -8.73 -18.78
N CYS A 295 0.00 -8.24 -17.57
CA CYS A 295 1.29 -7.70 -17.14
C CYS A 295 1.95 -8.53 -16.02
N LYS A 296 1.68 -9.84 -15.98
CA LYS A 296 2.20 -10.76 -14.96
C LYS A 296 3.73 -10.80 -14.92
N ASP A 297 4.36 -10.67 -16.09
CA ASP A 297 5.80 -10.83 -16.28
C ASP A 297 6.59 -9.58 -15.83
N ILE A 298 5.93 -8.43 -15.65
CA ILE A 298 6.61 -7.21 -15.20
C ILE A 298 7.00 -7.40 -13.73
N PRO A 299 8.27 -7.24 -13.33
CA PRO A 299 8.64 -7.34 -11.91
C PRO A 299 8.06 -6.18 -11.09
N THR A 300 7.72 -6.43 -9.82
CA THR A 300 7.12 -5.42 -8.93
C THR A 300 7.95 -4.15 -8.77
N LYS A 301 9.27 -4.28 -8.72
CA LYS A 301 10.20 -3.13 -8.71
C LYS A 301 10.09 -2.26 -9.97
N VAL A 302 9.85 -2.86 -11.13
CA VAL A 302 9.62 -2.13 -12.38
C VAL A 302 8.25 -1.45 -12.37
N CYS A 303 7.18 -2.15 -11.94
CA CYS A 303 5.87 -1.52 -11.74
C CYS A 303 5.96 -0.30 -10.81
N THR A 304 6.74 -0.41 -9.72
CA THR A 304 6.98 0.67 -8.76
C THR A 304 7.72 1.84 -9.38
N LEU A 305 8.79 1.57 -10.15
CA LEU A 305 9.52 2.60 -10.88
C LEU A 305 8.59 3.36 -11.83
N ILE A 306 7.85 2.65 -12.68
CA ILE A 306 7.02 3.25 -13.72
C ILE A 306 5.84 4.02 -13.12
N ASN A 307 5.20 3.50 -12.07
CA ASN A 307 4.13 4.22 -11.36
C ASN A 307 4.59 5.55 -10.77
N ASN A 308 5.78 5.60 -10.18
CA ASN A 308 6.30 6.84 -9.64
C ASN A 308 6.84 7.76 -10.75
N ALA A 309 7.57 7.24 -11.73
CA ALA A 309 8.15 8.05 -12.81
C ALA A 309 7.09 8.72 -13.69
N VAL A 310 6.09 7.94 -14.14
CA VAL A 310 5.01 8.46 -14.99
C VAL A 310 3.93 9.14 -14.14
N GLY A 311 3.75 8.71 -12.89
CA GLY A 311 2.83 9.35 -11.94
C GLY A 311 3.22 10.78 -11.57
N ILE A 312 4.48 11.17 -11.76
CA ILE A 312 4.91 12.57 -11.63
C ILE A 312 4.10 13.46 -12.59
N LEU A 313 3.76 13.00 -13.79
CA LEU A 313 3.11 13.82 -14.82
C LEU A 313 1.78 14.44 -14.33
N PRO A 314 0.78 13.66 -13.85
CA PRO A 314 -0.43 14.24 -13.25
C PRO A 314 -0.13 15.25 -12.12
N SER A 315 0.80 14.91 -11.22
CA SER A 315 1.12 15.78 -10.08
C SER A 315 1.77 17.09 -10.52
N LEU A 316 2.63 17.05 -11.54
CA LEU A 316 3.31 18.22 -12.09
C LEU A 316 2.33 19.12 -12.85
N ILE A 317 1.40 18.55 -13.62
CA ILE A 317 0.33 19.31 -14.29
C ILE A 317 -0.48 20.10 -13.26
N VAL A 318 -0.90 19.45 -12.17
CA VAL A 318 -1.65 20.13 -11.11
C VAL A 318 -0.78 21.14 -10.38
N CYS A 319 0.48 20.83 -10.09
CA CYS A 319 1.43 21.76 -9.48
C CYS A 319 1.61 23.05 -10.30
N LEU A 320 1.68 22.94 -11.63
CA LEU A 320 1.78 24.08 -12.53
C LEU A 320 0.46 24.86 -12.59
N ALA A 321 -0.68 24.17 -12.66
CA ALA A 321 -2.00 24.79 -12.70
C ALA A 321 -2.38 25.51 -11.39
N SER A 322 -1.93 25.01 -10.24
CA SER A 322 -2.18 25.59 -8.93
C SER A 322 -1.17 26.67 -8.52
N HIS A 323 -0.17 26.96 -9.37
CA HIS A 323 0.91 27.93 -9.11
C HIS A 323 1.69 27.70 -7.79
N GLU A 324 1.68 26.48 -7.25
CA GLU A 324 2.32 26.15 -5.97
C GLU A 324 3.84 26.31 -6.00
N LEU A 325 4.45 26.25 -7.20
CA LEU A 325 5.89 26.43 -7.37
C LEU A 325 6.35 27.85 -6.97
N ALA A 326 5.48 28.85 -7.17
CA ALA A 326 5.74 30.22 -6.73
C ALA A 326 5.64 30.31 -5.19
N THR A 327 4.59 29.72 -4.62
CA THR A 327 4.38 29.65 -3.17
C THR A 327 5.52 28.92 -2.45
N ALA A 328 6.02 27.82 -3.01
CA ALA A 328 7.15 27.07 -2.46
C ALA A 328 8.44 27.90 -2.45
N ARG A 329 8.65 28.75 -3.46
CA ARG A 329 9.80 29.66 -3.53
C ARG A 329 9.70 30.78 -2.50
N GLU A 330 8.51 31.32 -2.28
CA GLU A 330 8.26 32.33 -1.24
C GLU A 330 8.48 31.75 0.16
N HIS A 331 8.07 30.50 0.39
CA HIS A 331 8.24 29.80 1.67
C HIS A 331 9.53 28.97 1.74
N HIS A 332 10.56 29.28 0.95
CA HIS A 332 11.78 28.45 0.84
C HIS A 332 12.44 28.13 2.19
N ALA A 333 12.43 29.06 3.15
CA ALA A 333 12.98 28.83 4.49
C ALA A 333 12.26 27.68 5.20
N ALA A 334 10.93 27.60 5.07
CA ALA A 334 10.13 26.51 5.61
C ALA A 334 10.52 25.15 5.02
N TRP A 335 10.79 25.10 3.72
CA TRP A 335 11.20 23.86 3.04
C TRP A 335 12.58 23.35 3.44
N LEU A 336 13.48 24.26 3.81
CA LEU A 336 14.86 23.95 4.16
C LEU A 336 15.06 23.68 5.67
N HIS A 337 14.04 23.87 6.50
CA HIS A 337 14.12 23.49 7.90
C HIS A 337 14.35 21.99 8.04
N PHE A 338 15.29 21.61 8.91
CA PHE A 338 15.74 20.24 9.12
C PHE A 338 14.56 19.26 9.36
N HIS A 339 13.60 19.66 10.20
CA HIS A 339 12.39 18.89 10.48
C HIS A 339 11.54 18.62 9.23
N ASN A 340 11.38 19.62 8.36
CA ASN A 340 10.57 19.49 7.15
C ASN A 340 11.28 18.66 6.09
N ILE A 341 12.60 18.79 5.97
CA ILE A 341 13.41 17.90 5.12
C ILE A 341 13.25 16.45 5.56
N PHE A 342 13.32 16.17 6.87
CA PHE A 342 13.09 14.83 7.38
C PHE A 342 11.71 14.30 6.99
N LEU A 343 10.66 15.11 7.20
CA LEU A 343 9.29 14.69 6.88
C LEU A 343 9.11 14.45 5.37
N ILE A 344 9.68 15.30 4.52
CA ILE A 344 9.66 15.15 3.06
C ILE A 344 10.37 13.85 2.64
N LEU A 345 11.60 13.63 3.11
CA LEU A 345 12.37 12.43 2.79
C LEU A 345 11.68 11.17 3.31
N GLY A 346 11.24 11.18 4.57
CA GLY A 346 10.51 10.09 5.19
C GLY A 346 9.22 9.76 4.44
N SER A 347 8.48 10.78 3.99
CA SER A 347 7.27 10.59 3.20
C SER A 347 7.55 10.02 1.80
N GLY A 348 8.67 10.39 1.16
CA GLY A 348 9.09 9.79 -0.10
C GLY A 348 9.46 8.31 0.05
N VAL A 349 10.19 7.95 1.11
CA VAL A 349 10.51 6.55 1.44
C VAL A 349 9.26 5.75 1.78
N ALA A 350 8.33 6.34 2.55
CA ALA A 350 7.03 5.74 2.85
C ALA A 350 6.21 5.52 1.58
N GLY A 351 6.20 6.50 0.68
CA GLY A 351 5.54 6.45 -0.63
C GLY A 351 6.09 5.35 -1.52
N LEU A 352 7.41 5.18 -1.55
CA LEU A 352 8.06 4.06 -2.24
C LEU A 352 7.63 2.71 -1.64
N ALA A 353 7.73 2.58 -0.32
CA ALA A 353 7.46 1.33 0.38
C ALA A 353 5.98 0.90 0.26
N ILE A 354 5.02 1.83 0.43
CA ILE A 354 3.60 1.52 0.27
C ILE A 354 3.25 1.15 -1.18
N CYS A 355 3.91 1.78 -2.16
CA CYS A 355 3.73 1.46 -3.58
C CYS A 355 4.22 0.03 -3.87
N TYR A 356 5.47 -0.28 -3.50
CA TYR A 356 6.05 -1.61 -3.69
C TYR A 356 5.27 -2.72 -2.98
N LEU A 357 5.02 -2.56 -1.67
CA LEU A 357 4.28 -3.54 -0.87
C LEU A 357 2.83 -3.66 -1.34
N GLY A 358 2.24 -2.57 -1.84
CA GLY A 358 0.90 -2.56 -2.42
C GLY A 358 0.80 -3.43 -3.66
N PHE A 359 1.81 -3.39 -4.54
CA PHE A 359 1.90 -4.31 -5.69
C PHE A 359 2.07 -5.77 -5.27
N GLU A 360 2.96 -6.05 -4.33
CA GLU A 360 3.16 -7.41 -3.81
C GLU A 360 1.87 -7.96 -3.19
N CYS A 361 1.20 -7.18 -2.34
CA CYS A 361 -0.13 -7.53 -1.83
C CYS A 361 -1.12 -7.79 -2.96
N GLN A 362 -1.21 -6.89 -3.93
CA GLN A 362 -2.10 -7.03 -5.07
C GLN A 362 -1.75 -8.17 -6.02
N ARG A 363 -0.63 -8.89 -5.85
CA ARG A 363 -0.37 -10.16 -6.53
C ARG A 363 -0.93 -11.33 -5.72
N MET A 364 -0.80 -11.29 -4.40
CA MET A 364 -1.12 -12.39 -3.49
C MET A 364 -2.55 -12.42 -2.98
N VAL A 365 -3.17 -11.27 -2.71
CA VAL A 365 -4.51 -11.18 -2.11
C VAL A 365 -5.58 -10.82 -3.14
N SER A 366 -6.82 -11.23 -2.90
CA SER A 366 -7.97 -10.74 -3.68
C SER A 366 -8.23 -9.25 -3.42
N VAL A 367 -9.01 -8.62 -4.30
CA VAL A 367 -9.43 -7.22 -4.16
C VAL A 367 -10.14 -7.00 -2.81
N THR A 368 -11.08 -7.89 -2.48
CA THR A 368 -11.84 -7.84 -1.23
C THR A 368 -10.93 -7.99 0.00
N SER A 369 -10.01 -8.95 0.01
CA SER A 369 -9.06 -9.13 1.13
C SER A 369 -8.14 -7.90 1.29
N PHE A 370 -7.73 -7.29 0.19
CA PHE A 370 -6.95 -6.05 0.22
C PHE A 370 -7.73 -4.88 0.82
N TYR A 371 -9.04 -4.78 0.54
CA TYR A 371 -9.92 -3.79 1.18
C TYR A 371 -10.10 -4.04 2.68
N VAL A 372 -10.24 -5.30 3.11
CA VAL A 372 -10.33 -5.64 4.54
C VAL A 372 -9.04 -5.24 5.27
N MET A 373 -7.87 -5.56 4.70
CA MET A 373 -6.58 -5.15 5.24
C MET A 373 -6.46 -3.61 5.32
N GLN A 374 -6.99 -2.90 4.33
CA GLN A 374 -7.04 -1.44 4.35
C GLN A 374 -7.94 -0.89 5.47
N ASN A 375 -9.11 -1.49 5.68
CA ASN A 375 -10.03 -1.09 6.76
C ASN A 375 -9.37 -1.26 8.14
N VAL A 376 -8.66 -2.36 8.36
CA VAL A 376 -7.89 -2.57 9.60
C VAL A 376 -6.86 -1.46 9.79
N SER A 377 -6.09 -1.13 8.74
CA SER A 377 -5.09 -0.05 8.80
C SER A 377 -5.72 1.32 9.09
N ARG A 378 -6.95 1.56 8.64
CA ARG A 378 -7.69 2.81 8.90
C ARG A 378 -8.15 2.95 10.35
N VAL A 379 -8.48 1.85 11.03
CA VAL A 379 -8.78 1.88 12.47
C VAL A 379 -7.58 2.46 13.22
N PHE A 380 -6.38 1.96 12.94
CA PHE A 380 -5.16 2.49 13.52
C PHE A 380 -4.89 3.94 13.10
N LEU A 381 -5.18 4.30 11.84
CA LEU A 381 -5.04 5.68 11.38
C LEU A 381 -5.92 6.66 12.16
N ILE A 382 -7.16 6.29 12.49
CA ILE A 382 -8.06 7.11 13.32
C ILE A 382 -7.46 7.30 14.71
N VAL A 383 -6.99 6.22 15.36
CA VAL A 383 -6.33 6.31 16.67
C VAL A 383 -5.14 7.27 16.62
N VAL A 384 -4.31 7.16 15.59
CA VAL A 384 -3.17 8.07 15.40
C VAL A 384 -3.62 9.51 15.13
N GLY A 385 -4.68 9.72 14.34
CA GLY A 385 -5.24 11.05 14.09
C GLY A 385 -5.71 11.74 15.38
N VAL A 386 -6.39 11.00 16.24
CA VAL A 386 -6.87 11.52 17.53
C VAL A 386 -5.71 11.81 18.48
N VAL A 387 -4.77 10.87 18.62
CA VAL A 387 -3.67 10.97 19.59
C VAL A 387 -2.60 11.98 19.16
N LEU A 388 -2.27 12.04 17.87
CA LEU A 388 -1.17 12.88 17.36
C LEU A 388 -1.61 14.20 16.75
N PHE A 389 -2.79 14.25 16.12
CA PHE A 389 -3.28 15.46 15.45
C PHE A 389 -4.45 16.11 16.20
N GLY A 390 -4.89 15.53 17.33
CA GLY A 390 -5.98 16.08 18.13
C GLY A 390 -7.31 16.10 17.39
N ASP A 391 -7.53 15.14 16.50
CA ASP A 391 -8.78 15.07 15.71
C ASP A 391 -10.01 15.15 16.65
N PRO A 392 -11.02 15.97 16.31
CA PRO A 392 -12.09 16.30 17.23
C PRO A 392 -12.99 15.09 17.53
N LEU A 393 -12.85 14.52 18.72
CA LEU A 393 -13.70 13.44 19.26
C LEU A 393 -14.41 13.85 20.56
N HIS A 394 -14.94 15.07 20.59
CA HIS A 394 -15.68 15.54 21.75
C HIS A 394 -17.15 15.13 21.64
N GLY A 395 -17.61 14.29 22.57
CA GLY A 395 -18.99 13.84 22.66
C GLY A 395 -19.25 12.42 22.13
N SER A 396 -20.43 11.90 22.41
CA SER A 396 -20.82 10.52 22.07
C SER A 396 -21.17 10.33 20.59
N ALA A 397 -21.66 11.38 19.92
CA ALA A 397 -22.06 11.34 18.51
C ALA A 397 -20.90 11.00 17.54
N PRO A 398 -19.74 11.70 17.52
CA PRO A 398 -18.62 11.36 16.65
C PRO A 398 -18.10 9.93 16.89
N ILE A 399 -18.04 9.51 18.17
CA ILE A 399 -17.57 8.18 18.54
C ILE A 399 -18.54 7.11 18.01
N LEU A 400 -19.84 7.31 18.19
CA LEU A 400 -20.86 6.41 17.65
C LEU A 400 -20.80 6.36 16.12
N GLY A 401 -20.61 7.51 15.46
CA GLY A 401 -20.46 7.60 14.01
C GLY A 401 -19.26 6.80 13.49
N LEU A 402 -18.11 6.96 14.14
CA LEU A 402 -16.89 6.20 13.84
C LEU A 402 -17.08 4.69 14.01
N VAL A 403 -17.61 4.27 15.16
CA VAL A 403 -17.84 2.85 15.45
C VAL A 403 -18.80 2.25 14.43
N LEU A 404 -19.92 2.93 14.15
CA LEU A 404 -20.90 2.46 13.19
C LEU A 404 -20.33 2.36 11.77
N SER A 405 -19.53 3.35 11.35
CA SER A 405 -18.83 3.33 10.05
C SER A 405 -17.86 2.16 9.95
N LEU A 406 -17.01 1.96 10.97
CA LEU A 406 -16.03 0.89 11.01
C LEU A 406 -16.68 -0.50 11.06
N CYS A 407 -17.71 -0.67 11.89
CA CYS A 407 -18.46 -1.91 11.99
C CYS A 407 -19.17 -2.24 10.68
N GLY A 408 -19.82 -1.26 10.04
CA GLY A 408 -20.49 -1.45 8.75
C GLY A 408 -19.49 -1.86 7.65
N SER A 409 -18.36 -1.17 7.56
CA SER A 409 -17.32 -1.49 6.57
C SER A 409 -16.65 -2.86 6.84
N GLY A 410 -16.44 -3.22 8.10
CA GLY A 410 -15.92 -4.52 8.52
C GLY A 410 -16.89 -5.66 8.24
N LEU A 411 -18.17 -5.47 8.54
CA LEU A 411 -19.22 -6.47 8.28
C LEU A 411 -19.38 -6.72 6.78
N TYR A 412 -19.39 -5.66 5.96
CA TYR A 412 -19.37 -5.79 4.50
C TYR A 412 -18.19 -6.66 4.03
N GLY A 413 -16.97 -6.36 4.50
CA GLY A 413 -15.79 -7.12 4.15
C GLY A 413 -15.87 -8.59 4.57
N HIS A 414 -16.40 -8.87 5.76
CA HIS A 414 -16.60 -10.23 6.26
C HIS A 414 -17.55 -11.05 5.39
N ILE A 415 -18.70 -10.47 5.02
CA ILE A 415 -19.70 -11.16 4.19
C ILE A 415 -19.13 -11.45 2.80
N GLN A 416 -18.46 -10.47 2.19
CA GLN A 416 -17.92 -10.63 0.84
C GLN A 416 -16.77 -11.66 0.78
N MET A 417 -15.90 -11.70 1.81
CA MET A 417 -14.88 -12.74 1.91
C MET A 417 -15.48 -14.15 2.05
N ARG A 418 -16.54 -14.31 2.85
CA ARG A 418 -17.23 -15.60 3.02
C ARG A 418 -17.91 -16.06 1.74
N SER A 419 -18.57 -15.13 1.04
CA SER A 419 -19.21 -15.39 -0.25
C SER A 419 -18.20 -15.93 -1.30
N GLN A 420 -17.01 -15.33 -1.35
CA GLN A 420 -15.93 -15.80 -2.24
C GLN A 420 -15.30 -17.13 -1.79
N ALA A 421 -15.24 -17.40 -0.49
CA ALA A 421 -14.71 -18.67 0.04
C ALA A 421 -15.68 -19.85 -0.16
N GLY A 422 -16.98 -19.61 -0.08
CA GLY A 422 -18.03 -20.63 -0.27
C GLY A 422 -18.29 -21.02 -1.73
N GLY A 423 -17.59 -20.41 -2.70
CA GLY A 423 -17.65 -20.77 -4.12
C GLY A 423 -16.68 -21.88 -4.56
N LEU A 424 -15.86 -22.43 -3.66
CA LEU A 424 -15.11 -23.67 -3.94
C LEU A 424 -16.07 -24.86 -3.81
N PRO A 425 -16.16 -25.77 -4.80
CA PRO A 425 -16.98 -26.95 -4.66
C PRO A 425 -16.44 -27.79 -3.49
N ASP A 426 -17.32 -28.10 -2.54
CA ASP A 426 -17.07 -29.04 -1.46
C ASP A 426 -16.50 -30.34 -2.03
N ALA A 427 -15.20 -30.56 -1.84
CA ALA A 427 -14.62 -31.88 -1.92
C ALA A 427 -15.21 -32.71 -0.77
N LYS A 428 -16.35 -33.36 -1.02
CA LYS A 428 -16.86 -34.42 -0.15
C LYS A 428 -15.77 -35.49 0.00
N PRO A 429 -15.40 -35.89 1.23
CA PRO A 429 -14.48 -36.99 1.42
C PRO A 429 -15.19 -38.33 1.17
N GLY A 430 -14.67 -39.10 0.21
CA GLY A 430 -14.81 -40.56 0.14
C GLY A 430 -16.11 -41.12 -0.42
N GLY A 431 -16.03 -41.70 -1.63
CA GLY A 431 -17.10 -42.51 -2.20
C GLY A 431 -16.73 -43.13 -3.55
N LYS A 432 -15.89 -44.18 -3.49
CA LYS A 432 -15.61 -45.24 -4.48
C LYS A 432 -15.94 -44.99 -5.97
N HIS A 433 -14.88 -44.97 -6.79
CA HIS A 433 -14.90 -45.27 -8.21
C HIS A 433 -15.77 -46.51 -8.54
N PRO A 434 -16.52 -46.47 -9.65
CA PRO A 434 -16.35 -47.51 -10.65
C PRO A 434 -16.00 -46.90 -12.00
N GLU A 435 -14.91 -47.39 -12.57
CA GLU A 435 -14.58 -47.22 -13.99
C GLU A 435 -15.75 -47.70 -14.87
N LYS A 436 -16.12 -46.87 -15.84
CA LYS A 436 -16.65 -47.34 -17.12
C LYS A 436 -16.01 -46.52 -18.23
N HIS A 437 -15.09 -47.16 -18.96
CA HIS A 437 -14.82 -46.80 -20.34
C HIS A 437 -16.11 -46.93 -21.14
N GLN A 438 -16.49 -45.89 -21.89
CA GLN A 438 -17.27 -46.10 -23.09
C GLN A 438 -16.91 -45.05 -24.14
N GLN A 439 -16.33 -45.56 -25.22
CA GLN A 439 -16.04 -44.90 -26.48
C GLN A 439 -17.28 -44.21 -27.05
N LEU A 440 -16.99 -43.13 -27.78
CA LEU A 440 -17.87 -42.48 -28.73
C LEU A 440 -18.49 -43.50 -29.70
N ASP A 441 -19.79 -43.43 -29.87
CA ASP A 441 -20.36 -43.65 -31.20
C ASP A 441 -21.63 -42.79 -31.37
N GLY A 442 -21.59 -41.98 -32.43
CA GLY A 442 -22.70 -41.16 -32.87
C GLY A 442 -23.63 -41.98 -33.75
N THR A 443 -24.91 -42.01 -33.41
CA THR A 443 -25.95 -42.52 -34.31
C THR A 443 -26.50 -41.37 -35.14
N ASP A 444 -26.05 -41.31 -36.37
CA ASP A 444 -26.70 -40.60 -37.47
C ASP A 444 -27.83 -41.45 -38.04
N ASN A 445 -28.92 -40.79 -38.43
CA ASN A 445 -30.13 -41.39 -38.98
C ASN A 445 -29.93 -41.70 -40.47
N THR A 446 -30.19 -42.93 -40.91
CA THR A 446 -30.84 -43.24 -42.21
C THR A 446 -31.11 -44.75 -42.37
N PRO A 447 -32.10 -45.15 -43.20
CA PRO A 447 -32.80 -46.42 -43.05
C PRO A 447 -32.24 -47.57 -43.90
N LYS A 448 -32.49 -48.78 -43.39
CA LYS A 448 -32.18 -50.11 -43.96
C LYS A 448 -33.02 -50.41 -45.22
N PRO A 449 -32.52 -51.26 -46.13
CA PRO A 449 -33.36 -52.39 -46.55
C PRO A 449 -32.62 -53.74 -46.66
N ALA A 450 -33.43 -54.79 -46.60
CA ALA A 450 -33.32 -56.14 -47.18
C ALA A 450 -32.26 -57.13 -46.65
N ASP A 451 -32.77 -58.07 -45.85
CA ASP A 451 -32.92 -59.52 -46.14
C ASP A 451 -31.72 -60.41 -46.52
N GLY A 452 -31.69 -61.57 -45.83
CA GLY A 452 -31.05 -62.83 -46.22
C GLY A 452 -29.59 -62.98 -45.76
N GLU A 453 -29.05 -64.14 -45.40
CA GLU A 453 -29.54 -65.52 -45.28
C GLU A 453 -28.33 -66.33 -44.74
N ALA A 454 -28.62 -67.41 -44.00
CA ALA A 454 -27.82 -68.63 -43.83
C ALA A 454 -26.38 -68.62 -43.22
N ASP A 455 -26.31 -69.34 -42.10
CA ASP A 455 -25.47 -70.51 -41.85
C ASP A 455 -23.94 -70.45 -41.74
N GLY A 456 -23.43 -71.24 -40.78
CA GLY A 456 -22.15 -71.93 -40.93
C GLY A 456 -21.11 -71.72 -39.84
N LYS A 457 -21.34 -72.28 -38.65
CA LYS A 457 -20.26 -72.91 -37.84
C LYS A 457 -19.89 -74.26 -38.53
N PRO A 458 -18.83 -75.02 -38.13
CA PRO A 458 -17.82 -74.79 -37.08
C PRO A 458 -16.38 -75.27 -37.45
N GLY A 459 -15.43 -75.12 -36.52
CA GLY A 459 -14.60 -76.26 -36.11
C GLY A 459 -13.06 -76.15 -36.20
N GLY A 460 -12.40 -76.70 -35.16
CA GLY A 460 -10.99 -77.14 -35.13
C GLY A 460 -10.01 -76.10 -34.60
N ALA A 461 -9.44 -76.18 -33.38
CA ALA A 461 -8.37 -77.09 -32.92
C ALA A 461 -7.10 -77.00 -33.79
N ALA A 462 -5.87 -77.03 -33.31
CA ALA A 462 -5.16 -76.94 -32.03
C ALA A 462 -3.65 -76.82 -32.44
N GLU A 463 -2.73 -76.81 -31.46
CA GLU A 463 -1.25 -76.94 -31.61
C GLU A 463 -0.48 -75.66 -32.05
N ASP A 464 0.71 -75.33 -31.57
CA ASP A 464 1.63 -75.82 -30.53
C ASP A 464 2.82 -74.81 -30.51
N GLY A 465 3.67 -74.82 -29.49
CA GLY A 465 5.06 -74.33 -29.60
C GLY A 465 5.43 -72.98 -28.97
N SER A 466 6.11 -73.06 -27.82
CA SER A 466 6.89 -71.98 -27.16
C SER A 466 8.34 -71.87 -27.73
N PRO A 467 9.31 -71.11 -27.16
CA PRO A 467 9.44 -69.68 -26.82
C PRO A 467 10.76 -69.06 -27.42
N PRO A 468 11.58 -68.20 -26.76
CA PRO A 468 11.58 -66.73 -26.84
C PRO A 468 12.91 -66.09 -27.32
N GLY A 469 12.89 -64.80 -27.64
CA GLY A 469 14.08 -63.93 -27.76
C GLY A 469 13.62 -62.49 -28.01
N GLY A 470 14.10 -61.42 -27.40
CA GLY A 470 15.38 -61.15 -26.77
C GLY A 470 15.97 -59.89 -27.43
N GLY A 471 15.92 -58.72 -26.78
CA GLY A 471 16.64 -57.51 -27.22
C GLY A 471 15.95 -56.17 -26.91
N PRO A 472 16.63 -55.19 -26.27
CA PRO A 472 16.01 -53.97 -25.70
C PRO A 472 16.08 -52.75 -26.65
N PRO A 473 15.26 -51.70 -26.43
CA PRO A 473 15.43 -50.42 -27.12
C PRO A 473 16.28 -49.43 -26.30
N ARG A 474 17.03 -48.61 -27.05
CA ARG A 474 17.68 -47.37 -26.62
C ARG A 474 16.69 -46.26 -26.35
#